data_AF-A0A150IN35-F1
#
_entry.id   AF-A0A150IN35-F1
#
_cell.length_a   1.000
_cell.length_b   1.000
_cell.length_c   1.000
_cell.angle_alpha   90.00
_cell.angle_beta   90.00
_cell.angle_gamma   90.00
#
_symmetry.space_group_name_H-M   'P 1'
#
loop_
_entity.id
_entity.type
_entity.pdbx_description
1 polymer ?
#
loop_
_entity_poly.entity_id
_entity_poly.type
_entity_poly.pdbx_seq_one_letter_code
_entity_poly.pdbx_strand_id
1 'polypeptide(L)'
;MKVTTMDFDNMSSKELSKRLSEFHGHLGPYLVLGAKMGLYAKKTLSSSPFEISAEITMPLKPPLSCTIDGIQFTSGATTGKANLKVSDGLPIKIVFYKENDGIVIVPKQNILEIIRTRVGHEDLEMLAEQIMEKDYTELFEVQKWTKQ
;
A
#
# COMPACT_ATOMS: atom_id res chain seq x y z
N MET A 1 -3.94 17.61 -19.25
CA MET A 1 -5.32 17.51 -18.72
C MET A 1 -5.29 17.97 -17.27
N LYS A 2 -6.14 18.92 -16.86
CA LYS A 2 -6.23 19.34 -15.44
C LYS A 2 -7.21 18.39 -14.76
N VAL A 3 -6.70 17.44 -13.98
CA VAL A 3 -7.52 16.47 -13.25
C VAL A 3 -7.35 16.76 -11.75
N THR A 4 -8.45 16.75 -11.01
CA THR A 4 -8.41 16.84 -9.55
C THR A 4 -7.88 15.53 -8.99
N THR A 5 -6.83 15.59 -8.17
CA THR A 5 -6.26 14.42 -7.48
C THR A 5 -6.51 14.53 -5.98
N MET A 6 -6.52 13.38 -5.31
CA MET A 6 -6.53 13.37 -3.85
C MET A 6 -5.25 13.98 -3.30
N ASP A 7 -5.42 14.89 -2.34
CA ASP A 7 -4.37 15.50 -1.55
C ASP A 7 -4.21 14.70 -0.25
N PHE A 8 -3.34 13.70 -0.30
CA PHE A 8 -3.05 12.86 0.86
C PHE A 8 -2.14 13.54 1.88
N ASP A 9 -1.38 14.57 1.47
CA ASP A 9 -0.45 15.26 2.38
C ASP A 9 -1.20 16.10 3.42
N ASN A 10 -2.40 16.58 3.06
CA ASN A 10 -3.29 17.34 3.94
C ASN A 10 -4.45 16.50 4.52
N MET A 11 -4.41 15.17 4.40
CA MET A 11 -5.45 14.27 4.89
C MET A 11 -5.09 13.69 6.25
N SER A 12 -5.98 13.84 7.25
CA SER A 12 -5.81 13.19 8.56
C SER A 12 -5.89 11.65 8.46
N SER A 13 -5.22 10.93 9.37
CA SER A 13 -5.34 9.46 9.47
C SER A 13 -6.78 8.99 9.58
N LYS A 14 -7.63 9.69 10.35
CA LYS A 14 -9.05 9.35 10.52
C LYS A 14 -9.83 9.43 9.21
N GLU A 15 -9.62 10.50 8.46
CA GLU A 15 -10.26 10.67 7.14
C GLU A 15 -9.75 9.64 6.14
N LEU A 16 -8.44 9.35 6.15
CA LEU A 16 -7.86 8.31 5.30
C LEU A 16 -8.43 6.93 5.61
N SER A 17 -8.50 6.54 6.89
CA SER A 17 -9.11 5.28 7.32
C SER A 17 -10.56 5.17 6.87
N LYS A 18 -11.35 6.23 7.05
CA LYS A 18 -12.75 6.28 6.59
C LYS A 18 -12.84 6.02 5.08
N ARG A 19 -12.04 6.71 4.27
CA ARG A 19 -12.08 6.55 2.80
C ARG A 19 -11.58 5.20 2.33
N LEU A 20 -10.58 4.64 3.00
CA LEU A 20 -10.12 3.27 2.74
C LEU A 20 -11.24 2.26 2.98
N SER A 21 -11.96 2.41 4.10
CA SER A 21 -13.12 1.57 4.41
C SER A 21 -14.25 1.74 3.40
N GLU A 22 -14.55 2.97 2.96
CA GLU A 22 -15.56 3.22 1.93
C GLU A 22 -15.19 2.58 0.58
N PHE A 23 -13.90 2.57 0.22
CA PHE A 23 -13.43 1.96 -1.03
C PHE A 23 -13.44 0.43 -0.97
N HIS A 24 -12.94 -0.15 0.13
CA HIS A 24 -12.75 -1.60 0.25
C HIS A 24 -13.98 -2.33 0.80
N GLY A 25 -14.82 -1.64 1.57
CA GLY A 25 -15.97 -2.18 2.30
C GLY A 25 -15.75 -2.33 3.82
N HIS A 26 -14.50 -2.28 4.30
CA HIS A 26 -14.17 -2.26 5.73
C HIS A 26 -12.71 -1.80 5.96
N LEU A 27 -12.36 -1.42 7.20
CA LEU A 27 -10.97 -1.20 7.58
C LEU A 27 -10.30 -2.52 7.94
N GLY A 28 -9.04 -2.69 7.57
CA GLY A 28 -8.28 -3.87 7.96
C GLY A 28 -6.77 -3.64 7.89
N PRO A 29 -5.99 -4.42 8.64
CA PRO A 29 -4.55 -4.21 8.77
C PRO A 29 -3.80 -4.36 7.43
N TYR A 30 -4.18 -5.34 6.60
CA TYR A 30 -3.57 -5.52 5.28
C TYR A 30 -3.93 -4.39 4.31
N LEU A 31 -5.16 -3.85 4.39
CA LEU A 31 -5.59 -2.69 3.61
C LEU A 31 -4.75 -1.46 3.96
N VAL A 32 -4.61 -1.16 5.26
CA VAL A 32 -3.79 -0.04 5.75
C VAL A 32 -2.32 -0.23 5.40
N LEU A 33 -1.79 -1.45 5.51
CA LEU A 33 -0.41 -1.76 5.13
C LEU A 33 -0.14 -1.39 3.65
N GLY A 34 -1.05 -1.77 2.76
CA GLY A 34 -0.98 -1.40 1.34
C GLY A 34 -1.11 0.10 1.10
N ALA A 35 -2.02 0.77 1.82
CA ALA A 35 -2.18 2.21 1.76
C ALA A 35 -0.90 2.96 2.15
N LYS A 36 -0.22 2.50 3.21
CA LYS A 36 1.06 3.09 3.64
C LYS A 36 2.16 2.87 2.61
N MET A 37 2.21 1.72 1.93
CA MET A 37 3.14 1.49 0.82
C MET A 37 2.93 2.50 -0.31
N GLY A 38 1.68 2.71 -0.74
CA GLY A 38 1.37 3.60 -1.84
C GLY A 38 1.63 5.07 -1.53
N LEU A 39 1.28 5.53 -0.32
CA LEU A 39 1.63 6.88 0.17
C LEU A 39 3.15 7.10 0.18
N TYR A 40 3.90 6.14 0.72
CA TYR A 40 5.35 6.22 0.78
C TYR A 40 5.97 6.31 -0.62
N ALA A 41 5.49 5.50 -1.56
CA ALA A 41 5.97 5.52 -2.94
C ALA A 41 5.67 6.83 -3.65
N LYS A 42 4.44 7.33 -3.55
CA LYS A 42 4.04 8.60 -4.18
C LYS A 42 4.89 9.78 -3.68
N LYS A 43 5.15 9.82 -2.37
CA LYS A 43 6.01 10.83 -1.75
C LYS A 43 7.46 10.69 -2.21
N THR A 44 8.01 9.48 -2.16
CA THR A 44 9.42 9.21 -2.50
C THR A 44 9.73 9.49 -3.96
N LEU A 45 8.83 9.13 -4.87
CA LEU A 45 9.03 9.26 -6.32
C LEU A 45 8.56 10.60 -6.89
N SER A 46 7.91 11.45 -6.08
CA SER A 46 7.30 12.72 -6.52
C SER A 46 6.48 12.55 -7.80
N SER A 47 5.64 11.51 -7.83
CA SER A 47 4.95 11.05 -9.03
C SER A 47 3.45 11.37 -8.99
N SER A 48 2.89 11.72 -10.15
CA SER A 48 1.44 11.76 -10.33
C SER A 48 0.84 10.36 -10.52
N PRO A 49 -0.49 10.19 -10.38
CA PRO A 49 -1.17 8.91 -10.63
C PRO A 49 -1.02 8.36 -12.06
N PHE A 50 -0.54 9.16 -13.01
CA PHE A 50 -0.32 8.77 -14.41
C PHE A 50 1.14 8.45 -14.75
N GLU A 51 2.07 8.74 -13.83
CA GLU A 51 3.50 8.51 -14.03
C GLU A 51 4.02 7.30 -13.25
N ILE A 52 3.40 7.02 -12.10
CA ILE A 52 3.80 5.89 -11.26
C ILE A 52 3.32 4.58 -11.88
N SER A 53 4.18 3.56 -11.80
CA SER A 53 3.85 2.17 -12.07
C SER A 53 4.26 1.31 -10.90
N ALA A 54 3.63 0.15 -10.77
CA ALA A 54 3.90 -0.80 -9.70
C ALA A 54 3.82 -2.26 -10.15
N GLU A 55 4.67 -3.10 -9.56
CA GLU A 55 4.65 -4.54 -9.72
C GLU A 55 4.72 -5.20 -8.33
N ILE A 56 3.66 -5.93 -7.95
CA ILE A 56 3.58 -6.62 -6.66
C ILE A 56 3.59 -8.13 -6.85
N THR A 57 4.39 -8.81 -6.02
CA THR A 57 4.33 -10.26 -5.78
C THR A 57 3.77 -10.49 -4.38
N MET A 58 2.67 -11.23 -4.26
CA MET A 58 2.10 -11.63 -2.96
C MET A 58 1.05 -12.74 -3.11
N PRO A 59 0.66 -13.46 -2.04
CA PRO A 59 -0.44 -14.41 -2.10
C PRO A 59 -1.77 -13.73 -2.49
N LEU A 60 -2.42 -14.22 -3.54
CA LEU A 60 -3.67 -13.64 -4.07
C LEU A 60 -4.92 -14.20 -3.39
N LYS A 61 -4.91 -14.20 -2.06
CA LYS A 61 -6.04 -14.68 -1.25
C LYS A 61 -6.30 -13.74 -0.05
N PRO A 62 -7.56 -13.46 0.29
CA PRO A 62 -7.88 -12.74 1.51
C PRO A 62 -7.39 -13.48 2.77
N PRO A 63 -6.97 -12.73 3.81
CA PRO A 63 -7.00 -11.27 3.89
C PRO A 63 -5.75 -10.58 3.34
N LEU A 64 -4.74 -11.32 2.86
CA LEU A 64 -3.49 -10.73 2.37
C LEU A 64 -3.74 -9.83 1.15
N SER A 65 -4.53 -10.31 0.18
CA SER A 65 -4.80 -9.57 -1.06
C SER A 65 -5.48 -8.22 -0.86
N CYS A 66 -6.06 -7.92 0.31
CA CYS A 66 -6.59 -6.60 0.66
C CYS A 66 -5.51 -5.49 0.61
N THR A 67 -4.22 -5.85 0.72
CA THR A 67 -3.09 -4.94 0.51
C THR A 67 -3.09 -4.32 -0.89
N ILE A 68 -3.55 -5.05 -1.91
CA ILE A 68 -3.62 -4.55 -3.29
C ILE A 68 -4.57 -3.35 -3.38
N ASP A 69 -5.70 -3.39 -2.69
CA ASP A 69 -6.67 -2.30 -2.69
C ASP A 69 -6.12 -1.03 -2.03
N GLY A 70 -5.39 -1.17 -0.93
CA GLY A 70 -4.72 -0.04 -0.28
C GLY A 70 -3.65 0.60 -1.17
N ILE A 71 -2.86 -0.24 -1.87
CA ILE A 71 -1.87 0.22 -2.86
C ILE A 71 -2.57 1.02 -3.96
N GLN A 72 -3.64 0.46 -4.53
CA GLN A 72 -4.39 1.11 -5.61
C GLN A 72 -4.96 2.46 -5.18
N PHE A 73 -5.54 2.51 -3.98
CA PHE A 73 -6.19 3.70 -3.44
C PHE A 73 -5.22 4.88 -3.30
N THR A 74 -4.01 4.63 -2.80
CA THR A 74 -3.09 5.70 -2.37
C THR A 74 -1.97 6.01 -3.35
N SER A 75 -1.47 5.01 -4.09
CA SER A 75 -0.36 5.21 -5.02
C SER A 75 -0.81 5.86 -6.32
N GLY A 76 -2.03 5.55 -6.78
CA GLY A 76 -2.47 5.84 -8.14
C GLY A 76 -2.03 4.79 -9.16
N ALA A 77 -1.26 3.76 -8.81
CA ALA A 77 -1.08 2.58 -9.67
C ALA A 77 -2.31 1.66 -9.54
N THR A 78 -3.08 1.47 -10.61
CA THR A 78 -4.31 0.67 -10.57
C THR A 78 -4.41 -0.27 -11.77
N THR A 79 -5.10 -1.39 -11.58
CA THR A 79 -5.33 -2.39 -12.65
C THR A 79 -6.07 -1.75 -13.84
N GLY A 80 -7.07 -0.92 -13.58
CA GLY A 80 -7.82 -0.21 -14.61
C GLY A 80 -7.01 0.83 -15.41
N LYS A 81 -5.90 1.34 -14.85
CA LYS A 81 -4.95 2.21 -15.58
C LYS A 81 -3.81 1.42 -16.23
N ALA A 82 -3.81 0.09 -16.08
CA ALA A 82 -2.79 -0.81 -16.57
C ALA A 82 -1.36 -0.49 -16.10
N ASN A 83 -1.21 0.25 -15.00
CA ASN A 83 0.07 0.60 -14.40
C ASN A 83 0.33 -0.14 -13.07
N LEU A 84 -0.49 -1.14 -12.73
CA LEU A 84 -0.25 -2.09 -11.64
C LEU A 84 -0.26 -3.52 -12.19
N LYS A 85 0.85 -4.24 -12.04
CA LYS A 85 0.91 -5.70 -12.28
C LYS A 85 0.90 -6.44 -10.95
N VAL A 86 0.14 -7.54 -10.90
CA VAL A 86 -0.05 -8.36 -9.72
C VAL A 86 0.36 -9.79 -10.05
N SER A 87 1.25 -10.38 -9.26
CA SER A 87 1.71 -11.76 -9.40
C SER A 87 1.49 -12.53 -8.10
N ASP A 88 1.01 -13.77 -8.21
CA ASP A 88 0.88 -14.66 -7.06
C ASP A 88 2.25 -15.20 -6.64
N GLY A 89 2.51 -15.24 -5.33
CA GLY A 89 3.74 -15.80 -4.79
C GLY A 89 4.25 -15.14 -3.51
N LEU A 90 5.46 -15.54 -3.12
CA LEU A 90 6.18 -15.03 -1.95
C LEU A 90 7.59 -14.59 -2.36
N PRO A 91 8.22 -13.64 -1.62
CA PRO A 91 7.66 -12.91 -0.48
C PRO A 91 6.68 -11.79 -0.91
N ILE A 92 5.96 -11.19 0.06
CA ILE A 92 5.20 -9.95 -0.18
C ILE A 92 6.21 -8.84 -0.52
N LYS A 93 6.24 -8.41 -1.78
CA LYS A 93 7.20 -7.45 -2.29
C LYS A 93 6.56 -6.62 -3.37
N ILE A 94 6.71 -5.30 -3.30
CA ILE A 94 6.28 -4.39 -4.35
C ILE A 94 7.45 -3.54 -4.83
N VAL A 95 7.50 -3.35 -6.14
CA VAL A 95 8.35 -2.36 -6.79
C VAL A 95 7.45 -1.23 -7.25
N PHE A 96 7.75 0.00 -6.84
CA PHE A 96 7.16 1.21 -7.44
C PHE A 96 8.24 1.92 -8.24
N TYR A 97 7.88 2.44 -9.41
CA TYR A 97 8.82 3.16 -10.25
C TYR A 97 8.15 4.24 -11.09
N LYS A 98 8.94 5.25 -11.43
CA LYS A 98 8.65 6.26 -12.44
C LYS A 98 9.81 6.22 -13.43
N GLU A 99 9.50 5.97 -14.70
CA GLU A 99 10.50 5.78 -15.75
C GLU A 99 11.51 4.67 -15.40
N ASN A 100 12.76 5.03 -15.12
CA ASN A 100 13.85 4.11 -14.80
C ASN A 100 14.18 4.05 -13.31
N ASP A 101 13.67 4.97 -12.50
CA ASP A 101 13.98 5.07 -11.08
C ASP A 101 12.81 4.54 -10.24
N GLY A 102 13.14 3.82 -9.18
CA GLY A 102 12.12 3.24 -8.32
C GLY A 102 12.62 2.86 -6.94
N ILE A 103 11.72 2.22 -6.21
CA ILE A 103 11.94 1.67 -4.89
C ILE A 103 11.34 0.28 -4.78
N VAL A 104 12.02 -0.59 -4.07
CA VAL A 104 11.48 -1.85 -3.57
C VAL A 104 10.99 -1.63 -2.15
N ILE A 105 9.79 -2.10 -1.84
CA ILE A 105 9.24 -2.12 -0.48
C ILE A 105 8.89 -3.55 -0.10
N VAL A 106 9.35 -3.96 1.08
CA VAL A 106 9.04 -5.27 1.70
C VAL A 106 8.53 -5.02 3.12
N PRO A 107 7.34 -5.52 3.52
CA PRO A 107 6.92 -5.51 4.92
C PRO A 107 7.89 -6.25 5.81
N LYS A 108 8.21 -5.67 6.97
CA LYS A 108 9.02 -6.37 7.96
C LYS A 108 8.28 -7.60 8.48
N GLN A 109 9.04 -8.68 8.70
CA GLN A 109 8.47 -9.97 9.08
C GLN A 109 7.71 -9.93 10.42
N ASN A 110 8.20 -9.15 11.39
CA ASN A 110 7.52 -8.96 12.67
C ASN A 110 6.15 -8.27 12.51
N ILE A 111 5.99 -7.36 11.55
CA ILE A 111 4.70 -6.72 11.26
C ILE A 111 3.73 -7.73 10.65
N LEU A 112 4.19 -8.54 9.69
CA LEU A 112 3.37 -9.61 9.10
C LEU A 112 2.93 -10.64 10.14
N GLU A 113 3.79 -10.96 11.10
CA GLU A 113 3.47 -11.86 12.20
C GLU A 113 2.44 -11.28 13.19
N ILE A 114 2.59 -10.00 13.57
CA ILE A 114 1.61 -9.30 14.41
C ILE A 114 0.23 -9.30 13.73
N ILE A 115 0.18 -9.02 12.43
CA ILE A 115 -1.07 -9.06 11.67
C ILE A 115 -1.63 -10.49 11.65
N ARG A 116 -0.83 -11.49 11.25
CA ARG A 116 -1.26 -12.88 11.14
C ARG A 116 -1.83 -13.45 12.43
N THR A 117 -1.23 -13.12 13.58
CA THR A 117 -1.67 -13.65 14.89
C THR A 117 -2.97 -13.05 15.38
N ARG A 118 -3.33 -11.84 14.93
CA ARG A 118 -4.56 -11.14 15.33
C ARG A 118 -5.69 -11.24 14.31
N VAL A 119 -5.37 -11.59 13.07
CA VAL A 119 -6.35 -11.81 12.01
C VAL A 119 -7.26 -12.99 12.38
N GLY A 120 -8.54 -12.70 12.61
CA GLY A 120 -9.55 -13.65 13.12
C GLY A 120 -10.11 -13.33 14.50
N HIS A 121 -9.59 -12.29 15.18
CA HIS A 121 -10.12 -11.76 16.43
C HIS A 121 -10.98 -10.51 16.19
N GLU A 122 -11.79 -10.11 17.18
CA GLU A 122 -12.74 -8.99 17.07
C GLU A 122 -12.06 -7.61 16.85
N ASP A 123 -10.76 -7.46 17.14
CA ASP A 123 -10.05 -6.17 17.14
C ASP A 123 -9.26 -5.86 15.85
N LEU A 124 -9.75 -6.26 14.67
CA LEU A 124 -9.09 -5.98 13.38
C LEU A 124 -8.95 -4.48 13.09
N GLU A 125 -9.96 -3.70 13.46
CA GLU A 125 -9.98 -2.25 13.22
C GLU A 125 -8.97 -1.53 14.10
N MET A 126 -8.87 -1.88 15.39
CA MET A 126 -7.86 -1.34 16.29
C MET A 126 -6.43 -1.62 15.80
N LEU A 127 -6.18 -2.83 15.28
CA LEU A 127 -4.86 -3.13 14.72
C LEU A 127 -4.57 -2.31 13.46
N ALA A 128 -5.59 -2.09 12.61
CA ALA A 128 -5.45 -1.26 11.43
C ALA A 128 -5.11 0.19 11.80
N GLU A 129 -5.75 0.76 12.82
CA GLU A 129 -5.43 2.08 13.37
C GLU A 129 -4.00 2.13 13.93
N GLN A 130 -3.58 1.11 14.69
CA GLN A 130 -2.20 1.00 15.19
C GLN A 130 -1.16 1.00 14.06
N ILE A 131 -1.45 0.33 12.94
CA ILE A 131 -0.57 0.33 11.76
C ILE A 131 -0.62 1.69 11.05
N MET A 132 -1.78 2.35 11.02
CA MET A 132 -1.94 3.66 10.38
C MET A 132 -1.03 4.71 11.02
N GLU A 133 -0.91 4.69 12.34
CA GLU A 133 -0.09 5.65 13.10
C GLU A 133 1.41 5.36 13.07
N LYS A 134 1.82 4.19 12.56
CA LYS A 134 3.25 3.85 12.44
C LYS A 134 3.95 4.60 11.33
N ASP A 135 5.22 4.89 11.59
CA ASP A 135 6.14 5.41 10.58
C ASP A 135 6.53 4.31 9.58
N TYR A 136 6.83 4.70 8.35
CA TYR A 136 7.18 3.75 7.29
C TYR A 136 8.44 2.94 7.63
N THR A 137 9.38 3.51 8.39
CA THR A 137 10.60 2.81 8.85
C THR A 137 10.32 1.72 9.87
N GLU A 138 9.21 1.80 10.60
CA GLU A 138 8.74 0.74 11.49
C GLU A 138 8.07 -0.41 10.72
N LEU A 139 7.51 -0.12 9.55
CA LEU A 139 6.69 -1.04 8.77
C LEU A 139 7.48 -1.79 7.70
N PHE A 140 8.44 -1.13 7.06
CA PHE A 140 9.02 -1.59 5.80
C PHE A 140 10.55 -1.60 5.80
N GLU A 141 11.09 -2.51 5.01
CA GLU A 141 12.42 -2.41 4.43
C GLU A 141 12.30 -1.79 3.04
N VAL A 142 13.12 -0.79 2.76
CA VAL A 142 13.08 -0.02 1.51
C VAL A 142 14.46 0.00 0.87
N GLN A 143 14.53 -0.26 -0.43
CA GLN A 143 15.75 -0.22 -1.23
C GLN A 143 15.51 0.55 -2.52
N LYS A 144 16.56 1.22 -3.04
CA LYS A 144 16.50 1.81 -4.38
C LYS A 144 16.38 0.70 -5.43
N TRP A 145 15.68 1.01 -6.51
CA TRP A 145 15.52 0.15 -7.67
C TRP A 145 15.77 0.96 -8.94
N THR A 146 16.36 0.31 -9.94
CA THR A 146 16.53 0.86 -11.28
C THR A 146 16.05 -0.17 -12.28
N LYS A 147 15.33 0.28 -13.30
CA LYS A 147 14.85 -0.58 -14.38
C LYS A 147 16.04 -1.09 -15.20
N GLN A 148 16.13 -2.42 -15.32
CA GLN A 148 17.11 -3.09 -16.18
C GLN A 148 16.66 -3.08 -17.63
#